data_AF-A0A315DY70-F1
#
_entry.id   AF-A0A315DY70-F1
#
_cell.length_a   1.000
_cell.length_b   1.000
_cell.length_c   1.000
_cell.angle_alpha   90.00
_cell.angle_beta   90.00
_cell.angle_gamma   90.00
#
_symmetry.space_group_name_H-M   'P 1'
#
loop_
_entity.id
_entity.type
_entity.pdbx_description
1 polymer ?
#
loop_
_entity_poly.entity_id
_entity_poly.type
_entity_poly.pdbx_seq_one_letter_code
_entity_poly.pdbx_strand_id
1 'polypeptide(L)'
;MTAQGYFDESGRWLQKSQLVGIGSDGQALEPMPSTLGAVQPLELVEPDVLLEHVVESVYTLEATDLAAALQERLAAGDVFRFGFSYSADYKQSAAFLLKNTEGIFCLIGAPLTATWSEPGKLAEVVDAEDSSDDLDFEMF
;
A
#
# COMPACT_ATOMS: atom_id res chain seq x y z
N MET A 1 -20.01 15.28 16.12
CA MET A 1 -20.29 14.61 14.83
C MET A 1 -20.93 15.59 13.84
N THR A 2 -20.15 16.24 12.99
CA THR A 2 -20.64 16.98 11.82
C THR A 2 -20.33 16.12 10.60
N ALA A 3 -21.36 15.57 9.97
CA ALA A 3 -21.21 14.80 8.74
C ALA A 3 -20.63 15.71 7.64
N GLN A 4 -19.35 15.54 7.31
CA GLN A 4 -18.71 16.20 6.17
C GLN A 4 -19.18 15.52 4.89
N GLY A 5 -20.20 16.07 4.25
CA GLY A 5 -20.60 15.74 2.88
C GLY A 5 -19.81 16.58 1.88
N TYR A 6 -19.52 16.02 0.71
CA TYR A 6 -19.02 16.80 -0.42
C TYR A 6 -20.19 17.47 -1.13
N PHE A 7 -20.06 18.74 -1.46
CA PHE A 7 -21.08 19.49 -2.19
C PHE A 7 -20.45 20.18 -3.39
N ASP A 8 -21.17 20.24 -4.51
CA ASP A 8 -20.76 21.08 -5.64
C ASP A 8 -21.15 22.55 -5.42
N GLU A 9 -20.76 23.43 -6.34
CA GLU A 9 -21.04 24.88 -6.28
C GLU A 9 -22.53 25.22 -6.22
N SER A 10 -23.40 24.29 -6.62
CA SER A 10 -24.86 24.44 -6.54
C SER A 10 -25.45 23.95 -5.21
N GLY A 11 -24.62 23.47 -4.30
CA GLY A 11 -25.03 22.91 -3.01
C GLY A 11 -25.61 21.50 -3.12
N ARG A 12 -25.42 20.80 -4.25
CA ARG A 12 -25.85 19.41 -4.41
C ARG A 12 -24.82 18.48 -3.77
N TRP A 13 -25.32 17.53 -2.98
CA TRP A 13 -24.50 16.52 -2.34
C TRP A 13 -23.90 15.54 -3.36
N LEU A 14 -22.60 15.28 -3.24
CA LEU A 14 -21.83 14.38 -4.10
C LEU A 14 -21.50 13.08 -3.36
N GLN A 15 -21.69 11.95 -4.05
CA GLN A 15 -21.24 10.65 -3.56
C GLN A 15 -19.74 10.49 -3.78
N LYS A 16 -19.07 9.71 -2.92
CA LYS A 16 -17.63 9.40 -3.08
C LYS A 16 -17.29 8.82 -4.46
N SER A 17 -18.19 8.03 -5.06
CA SER A 17 -18.04 7.47 -6.41
C SER A 17 -18.04 8.50 -7.54
N GLN A 18 -18.51 9.73 -7.27
CA GLN A 18 -18.51 10.84 -8.22
C GLN A 18 -17.22 11.69 -8.10
N LEU A 19 -16.38 11.42 -7.11
CA LEU A 19 -15.11 12.11 -6.93
C LEU A 19 -14.05 11.46 -7.82
N VAL A 20 -13.26 12.30 -8.48
CA VAL A 20 -12.12 11.88 -9.31
C VAL A 20 -10.81 12.33 -8.69
N GLY A 21 -9.78 11.51 -8.81
CA GLY A 21 -8.42 11.92 -8.45
C GLY A 21 -7.94 12.99 -9.42
N ILE A 22 -7.28 14.03 -8.91
CA ILE A 22 -6.66 15.07 -9.73
C ILE A 22 -5.13 14.94 -9.62
N GLY A 23 -4.46 14.87 -10.76
CA GLY A 23 -3.01 14.83 -10.86
C GLY A 23 -2.35 16.16 -10.55
N SER A 24 -1.03 16.17 -10.42
CA SER A 24 -0.24 17.40 -10.19
C SER A 24 -0.29 18.38 -11.35
N ASP A 25 -0.72 17.93 -12.53
CA ASP A 25 -0.97 18.73 -13.73
C ASP A 25 -2.40 19.30 -13.80
N GLY A 26 -3.24 18.99 -12.81
CA GLY A 26 -4.64 19.41 -12.75
C GLY A 26 -5.59 18.54 -13.59
N GLN A 27 -5.12 17.46 -14.20
CA GLN A 27 -5.96 16.54 -14.98
C GLN A 27 -6.58 15.45 -14.12
N ALA A 28 -7.73 14.94 -14.54
CA ALA A 28 -8.35 13.79 -13.88
C ALA A 28 -7.52 12.53 -14.10
N LEU A 29 -7.23 11.81 -13.03
CA LEU A 29 -6.56 10.51 -13.06
C LEU A 29 -7.60 9.41 -13.35
N GLU A 30 -7.18 8.38 -14.06
CA GLU A 30 -7.93 7.12 -14.15
C GLU A 30 -7.46 6.18 -13.03
N PRO A 31 -8.39 5.54 -12.30
CA PRO A 31 -8.02 4.58 -11.26
C PRO A 31 -7.39 3.33 -11.91
N MET A 32 -6.27 2.89 -11.34
CA MET A 32 -5.66 1.61 -11.70
C MET A 32 -6.53 0.46 -11.19
N PRO A 33 -6.71 -0.62 -11.96
CA PRO A 33 -7.53 -1.75 -11.55
C PRO A 33 -6.91 -2.52 -10.38
N SER A 34 -7.73 -3.33 -9.71
CA SER A 34 -7.25 -4.29 -8.72
C SER A 34 -6.28 -5.29 -9.36
N THR A 35 -5.23 -5.64 -8.63
CA THR A 35 -4.26 -6.66 -9.04
C THR A 35 -4.68 -8.07 -8.62
N LEU A 36 -5.75 -8.22 -7.82
CA LEU A 36 -6.22 -9.52 -7.37
C LEU A 36 -6.81 -10.33 -8.51
N GLY A 37 -6.35 -11.56 -8.68
CA GLY A 37 -6.76 -12.43 -9.78
C GLY A 37 -6.20 -12.03 -11.15
N ALA A 38 -5.36 -10.98 -11.21
CA ALA A 38 -4.67 -10.55 -12.40
C ALA A 38 -3.19 -10.93 -12.36
N VAL A 39 -2.63 -11.33 -13.50
CA VAL A 39 -1.19 -11.64 -13.61
C VAL A 39 -0.38 -10.37 -13.42
N GLN A 40 0.58 -10.39 -12.48
CA GLN A 40 1.52 -9.30 -12.25
C GLN A 40 2.91 -9.69 -12.73
N PRO A 41 3.63 -8.82 -13.47
CA PRO A 41 5.02 -9.07 -13.81
C PRO A 41 5.90 -9.00 -12.56
N LEU A 42 6.80 -9.97 -12.42
CA LEU A 42 7.80 -9.97 -11.36
C LEU A 42 9.11 -9.35 -11.86
N GLU A 43 9.67 -8.46 -11.06
CA GLU A 43 10.97 -7.83 -11.27
C GLU A 43 11.93 -8.31 -10.19
N LEU A 44 13.09 -8.85 -10.56
CA LEU A 44 14.15 -9.16 -9.59
C LEU A 44 14.75 -7.84 -9.08
N VAL A 45 14.84 -7.69 -7.77
CA VAL A 45 15.45 -6.52 -7.13
C VAL A 45 16.45 -6.94 -6.06
N GLU A 46 17.43 -6.08 -5.78
CA GLU A 46 18.32 -6.23 -4.64
C GLU A 46 17.54 -6.01 -3.33
N PRO A 47 17.91 -6.69 -2.22
CA PRO A 47 17.26 -6.52 -0.92
C PRO A 47 17.20 -5.07 -0.42
N ASP A 48 18.19 -4.25 -0.76
CA ASP A 48 18.25 -2.83 -0.37
C ASP A 48 17.02 -2.04 -0.88
N VAL A 49 16.47 -2.43 -2.04
CA VAL A 49 15.26 -1.79 -2.60
C VAL A 49 14.05 -1.98 -1.68
N LEU A 50 13.93 -3.15 -1.05
CA LEU A 50 12.88 -3.40 -0.05
C LEU A 50 13.09 -2.53 1.20
N LEU A 51 14.34 -2.34 1.63
CA LEU A 51 14.69 -1.53 2.81
C LEU A 51 14.42 -0.04 2.62
N GLU A 52 14.34 0.43 1.37
CA GLU A 52 13.92 1.78 1.01
C GLU A 52 12.39 1.97 1.06
N HIS A 53 11.63 1.02 1.60
CA HIS A 53 10.17 1.10 1.72
C HIS A 53 9.72 0.97 3.18
N VAL A 54 8.66 1.71 3.54
CA VAL A 54 7.92 1.48 4.78
C VAL A 54 6.94 0.35 4.52
N VAL A 55 7.12 -0.76 5.22
CA VAL A 55 6.22 -1.92 5.13
C VAL A 55 4.95 -1.63 5.91
N GLU A 56 3.84 -1.59 5.21
CA GLU A 56 2.49 -1.31 5.75
C GLU A 56 1.74 -2.59 6.07
N SER A 57 2.01 -3.67 5.34
CA SER A 57 1.33 -4.95 5.50
C SER A 57 2.24 -6.12 5.14
N VAL A 58 2.07 -7.23 5.86
CA VAL A 58 2.81 -8.48 5.62
C VAL A 58 1.82 -9.63 5.52
N TYR A 59 1.93 -10.39 4.44
CA TYR A 59 1.12 -11.57 4.19
C TYR A 59 1.99 -12.82 4.14
N THR A 60 1.58 -13.86 4.86
CA THR A 60 2.10 -15.21 4.65
C THR A 60 1.32 -15.83 3.48
N LEU A 61 2.05 -16.36 2.50
CA LEU A 61 1.45 -16.92 1.29
C LEU A 61 1.55 -18.45 1.27
N GLU A 62 0.43 -19.09 0.97
CA GLU A 62 0.38 -20.51 0.62
C GLU A 62 0.21 -20.62 -0.90
N ALA A 63 1.24 -21.12 -1.58
CA ALA A 63 1.22 -21.22 -3.03
C ALA A 63 0.33 -22.39 -3.47
N THR A 64 -0.70 -22.10 -4.27
CA THR A 64 -1.50 -23.15 -4.93
C THR A 64 -0.71 -23.85 -6.03
N ASP A 65 0.08 -23.09 -6.77
CA ASP A 65 1.04 -23.58 -7.76
C ASP A 65 2.29 -22.69 -7.73
N LEU A 66 3.47 -23.31 -7.83
CA LEU A 66 4.75 -22.61 -7.79
C LEU A 66 5.73 -23.27 -8.76
N ALA A 67 6.13 -22.51 -9.78
CA ALA A 67 7.12 -22.99 -10.75
C ALA A 67 8.47 -23.26 -10.07
N ALA A 68 9.11 -24.38 -10.42
CA ALA A 68 10.38 -24.81 -9.81
C ALA A 68 11.47 -23.73 -9.91
N ALA A 69 11.57 -23.06 -11.05
CA ALA A 69 12.54 -21.97 -11.25
C ALA A 69 12.32 -20.80 -10.28
N LEU A 70 11.07 -20.43 -9.97
CA LEU A 70 10.78 -19.37 -9.00
C LEU A 70 11.07 -19.86 -7.58
N GLN A 71 10.74 -21.12 -7.28
CA GLN A 71 11.02 -21.72 -5.98
C GLN A 71 12.53 -21.76 -5.66
N GLU A 72 13.37 -22.14 -6.62
CA GLU A 72 14.83 -22.17 -6.45
C GLU A 72 15.40 -20.78 -6.18
N ARG A 73 14.93 -19.77 -6.93
CA ARG A 73 15.37 -18.38 -6.75
C ARG A 73 14.95 -17.80 -5.41
N LEU A 74 13.69 -18.01 -5.01
CA LEU A 74 13.21 -17.63 -3.68
C LEU A 74 14.00 -18.35 -2.57
N ALA A 75 14.34 -19.63 -2.75
CA ALA A 75 15.15 -20.37 -1.80
C ALA A 75 16.61 -19.89 -1.73
N ALA A 76 17.13 -19.29 -2.81
CA ALA A 76 18.44 -18.64 -2.83
C ALA A 76 18.45 -17.27 -2.13
N GLY A 77 17.28 -16.72 -1.79
CA GLY A 77 17.13 -15.42 -1.14
C GLY A 77 16.84 -14.25 -2.09
N ASP A 78 16.54 -14.53 -3.36
CA ASP A 78 16.13 -13.49 -4.30
C ASP A 78 14.83 -12.81 -3.84
N VAL A 79 14.77 -11.49 -4.01
CA VAL A 79 13.58 -10.67 -3.73
C VAL A 79 12.96 -10.22 -5.05
N PHE A 80 11.65 -10.38 -5.19
CA PHE A 80 10.92 -9.94 -6.38
C PHE A 80 9.96 -8.82 -6.05
N ARG A 81 9.99 -7.74 -6.83
CA ARG A 81 9.04 -6.63 -6.75
C ARG A 81 7.93 -6.78 -7.79
N PHE A 82 6.72 -6.39 -7.43
CA PHE A 82 5.59 -6.22 -8.33
C PHE A 82 4.64 -5.15 -7.80
N GLY A 83 3.74 -4.68 -8.66
CA GLY A 83 2.71 -3.72 -8.25
C GLY A 83 1.53 -4.42 -7.58
N PHE A 84 1.01 -3.85 -6.50
CA PHE A 84 -0.14 -4.37 -5.78
C PHE A 84 -1.23 -3.31 -5.58
N SER A 85 -2.47 -3.67 -5.86
CA SER A 85 -3.65 -2.91 -5.48
C SER A 85 -4.81 -3.83 -5.12
N TYR A 86 -5.34 -3.69 -3.91
CA TYR A 86 -6.45 -4.53 -3.45
C TYR A 86 -7.76 -4.19 -4.18
N SER A 87 -8.07 -2.90 -4.30
CA SER A 87 -9.23 -2.36 -5.04
C SER A 87 -8.77 -1.45 -6.19
N ALA A 88 -9.70 -1.03 -7.04
CA ALA A 88 -9.38 0.00 -8.01
C ALA A 88 -9.05 1.31 -7.28
N ASP A 89 -7.86 1.86 -7.50
CA ASP A 89 -7.34 3.03 -6.77
C ASP A 89 -6.38 3.84 -7.66
N TYR A 90 -6.16 5.09 -7.30
CA TYR A 90 -5.25 6.01 -8.00
C TYR A 90 -3.78 5.79 -7.66
N LYS A 91 -3.49 4.99 -6.62
CA LYS A 91 -2.15 4.61 -6.20
C LYS A 91 -2.01 3.10 -6.17
N GLN A 92 -0.90 2.61 -6.69
CA GLN A 92 -0.52 1.20 -6.64
C GLN A 92 0.67 1.09 -5.70
N SER A 93 0.55 0.25 -4.68
CA SER A 93 1.63 0.02 -3.71
C SER A 93 2.69 -0.91 -4.29
N ALA A 94 3.92 -0.79 -3.79
CA ALA A 94 4.97 -1.75 -4.10
C ALA A 94 4.76 -3.00 -3.23
N ALA A 95 4.81 -4.18 -3.85
CA ALA A 95 4.81 -5.45 -3.15
C ALA A 95 6.09 -6.23 -3.43
N PHE A 96 6.58 -6.92 -2.41
CA PHE A 96 7.82 -7.68 -2.44
C PHE A 96 7.57 -9.12 -2.03
N LEU A 97 7.92 -10.05 -2.91
CA LEU A 97 7.85 -11.48 -2.69
C LEU A 97 9.23 -12.00 -2.29
N LEU A 98 9.28 -12.67 -1.14
CA LEU A 98 10.50 -13.28 -0.60
C LEU A 98 10.19 -14.57 0.15
N LYS A 99 11.21 -15.37 0.42
CA LYS A 99 11.09 -16.61 1.19
C LYS A 99 12.13 -16.67 2.30
N ASN A 100 11.73 -17.21 3.44
CA ASN A 100 12.63 -17.57 4.53
C ASN A 100 12.41 -19.04 4.94
N THR A 101 12.89 -19.44 6.12
CA THR A 101 12.73 -20.80 6.65
C THR A 101 11.29 -21.15 7.01
N GLU A 102 10.47 -20.16 7.35
CA GLU A 102 9.07 -20.34 7.76
C GLU A 102 8.12 -20.44 6.56
N GLY A 103 8.43 -19.75 5.46
CA GLY A 103 7.55 -19.76 4.28
C GLY A 103 7.82 -18.64 3.29
N ILE A 104 6.83 -18.40 2.43
CA ILE A 104 6.83 -17.33 1.45
C ILE A 104 6.02 -16.17 2.00
N PHE A 105 6.57 -14.96 1.88
CA PHE A 105 5.97 -13.74 2.38
C PHE A 105 5.81 -12.73 1.27
N CYS A 106 4.73 -11.96 1.34
CA CYS A 106 4.50 -10.78 0.52
C CYS A 106 4.42 -9.56 1.44
N LEU A 107 5.35 -8.64 1.25
CA LEU A 107 5.43 -7.39 2.00
C LEU A 107 4.94 -6.26 1.10
N ILE A 108 3.99 -5.47 1.59
CA ILE A 108 3.38 -4.37 0.84
C ILE A 108 3.74 -3.08 1.54
N GLY A 109 4.15 -2.08 0.77
CA GLY A 109 4.58 -0.82 1.33
C GLY A 109 4.68 0.31 0.32
N ALA A 110 5.04 1.47 0.85
CA ALA A 110 5.28 2.69 0.10
C ALA A 110 6.75 3.11 0.23
N PRO A 111 7.31 3.81 -0.76
CA PRO A 111 8.68 4.33 -0.68
C PRO A 111 8.89 5.19 0.57
N LEU A 112 9.98 4.91 1.30
CA LEU A 112 10.38 5.66 2.48
C LEU A 112 10.81 7.07 2.06
N THR A 113 10.11 8.08 2.57
CA THR A 113 10.52 9.48 2.41
C THR A 113 11.13 9.95 3.73
N ALA A 114 12.46 9.82 3.85
CA ALA A 114 13.18 10.31 5.03
C ALA A 114 13.41 11.83 4.94
N THR A 115 12.97 12.58 5.96
CA THR A 115 13.27 14.01 6.07
C THR A 115 14.47 14.24 6.99
N TRP A 116 15.37 15.14 6.57
CA TRP A 116 16.54 15.53 7.37
C TRP A 116 16.12 16.13 8.72
N SER A 117 16.76 15.70 9.81
CA SER A 117 16.50 16.19 11.16
C SER A 117 17.77 16.79 11.78
N GLU A 118 17.61 17.90 12.49
CA GLU A 118 18.69 18.64 13.14
C GLU A 118 18.40 18.79 14.64
N PRO A 119 19.42 18.94 15.50
CA PRO A 119 19.21 19.17 16.93
C PRO A 119 18.29 20.39 17.17
N GLY A 120 17.17 20.17 17.86
CA GLY A 120 16.15 21.20 18.11
C GLY A 120 15.03 21.28 17.08
N LYS A 121 15.10 20.52 15.98
CA LYS A 121 13.98 20.34 15.06
C LYS A 121 12.93 19.46 15.73
N LEU A 122 11.78 20.05 16.06
CA LEU A 122 10.60 19.28 16.46
C LEU A 122 10.15 18.45 15.26
N ALA A 123 9.94 17.15 15.46
CA ALA A 123 9.29 16.33 14.46
C ALA A 123 7.89 16.90 14.21
N GLU A 124 7.49 17.05 12.94
CA GLU A 124 6.07 17.25 12.65
C GLU A 124 5.36 15.98 13.14
N VAL A 125 4.61 16.13 14.22
CA VAL A 125 3.64 15.11 14.61
C VAL A 125 2.62 15.14 13.48
N VAL A 126 2.67 14.13 12.62
CA VAL A 126 1.52 13.83 11.78
C VAL A 126 0.42 13.58 12.79
N ASP A 127 -0.62 14.42 12.80
CA ASP A 127 -1.84 14.14 13.55
C ASP A 127 -2.37 12.81 13.00
N ALA A 128 -1.90 11.69 13.56
CA ALA A 128 -2.70 10.51 13.63
C ALA A 128 -3.92 10.99 14.39
N GLU A 129 -5.05 11.16 13.69
CA GLU A 129 -6.33 11.43 14.32
C GLU A 129 -6.38 10.56 15.57
N ASP A 130 -6.42 11.21 16.73
CA ASP A 130 -6.52 10.55 18.03
C ASP A 130 -7.56 9.44 17.87
N SER A 131 -7.10 8.19 17.84
CA SER A 131 -7.98 7.03 17.95
C SER A 131 -8.48 6.92 19.38
N SER A 132 -9.00 8.03 19.91
CA SER A 132 -9.79 8.10 21.13
C SER A 132 -11.24 7.75 20.84
N ASP A 133 -11.50 6.98 19.77
CA ASP A 133 -12.75 6.23 19.68
C ASP A 133 -12.72 5.22 20.82
N ASP A 134 -13.48 5.56 21.85
CA ASP A 134 -13.96 4.67 22.90
C ASP A 134 -14.09 3.26 22.35
N LEU A 135 -13.14 2.39 22.73
CA LEU A 135 -13.22 0.96 22.49
C LEU A 135 -14.40 0.42 23.31
N ASP A 136 -15.60 0.53 22.76
CA ASP A 136 -16.80 -0.12 23.29
C ASP A 136 -16.68 -1.63 23.06
N PHE A 137 -16.07 -2.32 24.03
CA PHE A 137 -15.96 -3.79 24.07
C PHE A 137 -17.30 -4.51 24.34
N GLU A 138 -18.45 -3.85 24.17
CA GLU A 138 -19.79 -4.40 24.41
C GLU A 138 -20.55 -4.81 23.13
N MET A 139 -19.88 -5.45 22.17
CA MET A 139 -20.58 -6.24 21.15
C MET A 139 -20.21 -7.72 21.24
N PHE A 140 -20.80 -8.36 22.26
CA PHE A 140 -21.09 -9.79 22.28
C PHE A 140 -22.57 -10.01 21.99
#